data_AF-A0A401TFU7-F1
#
_entry.id   AF-A0A401TFU7-F1
#
_cell.length_a   1.000
_cell.length_b   1.000
_cell.length_c   1.000
_cell.angle_alpha   90.00
_cell.angle_beta   90.00
_cell.angle_gamma   90.00
#
_symmetry.space_group_name_H-M   'P 1'
#
loop_
_entity.id
_entity.type
_entity.pdbx_description
1 polymer ?
#
loop_
_entity_poly.entity_id
_entity_poly.type
_entity_poly.pdbx_seq_one_letter_code
_entity_poly.pdbx_strand_id
1 'polypeptide(L)'
;MFYHVRDMTYSLIEGRSQILSGTLPKDELTELKSKVIAKIDYGNRILGLDLVVRDENGNVQDPDLTSTISLFKAHEAVSRGINERIQEEKVSPPFPGEIPADISCQAFPKAGASLPASVTSF
;
A
#
# COMPACT_ATOMS: atom_id res chain seq x y z
N MET A 1 -7.86 0.84 -2.38
CA MET A 1 -7.47 1.45 -1.08
C MET A 1 -7.70 0.50 0.10
N PHE A 2 -8.93 0.04 0.37
CA PHE A 2 -9.24 -0.81 1.54
C PHE A 2 -8.37 -2.08 1.64
N TYR A 3 -8.25 -2.85 0.55
CA TYR A 3 -7.45 -4.07 0.52
C TYR A 3 -5.97 -3.83 0.82
N HIS A 4 -5.39 -2.75 0.26
CA HIS A 4 -4.01 -2.37 0.51
C HIS A 4 -3.77 -2.05 1.99
N VAL A 5 -4.63 -1.24 2.62
CA VAL A 5 -4.52 -0.94 4.06
C VAL A 5 -4.68 -2.19 4.90
N ARG A 6 -5.64 -3.05 4.58
CA ARG A 6 -5.86 -4.33 5.27
C ARG A 6 -4.62 -5.22 5.22
N ASP A 7 -4.01 -5.36 4.05
CA ASP A 7 -2.82 -6.20 3.86
C ASP A 7 -1.59 -5.62 4.60
N MET A 8 -1.48 -4.28 4.66
CA MET A 8 -0.51 -3.62 5.54
C MET A 8 -0.77 -3.92 7.01
N THR A 9 -2.02 -3.81 7.47
CA THR A 9 -2.39 -4.09 8.86
C THR A 9 -2.05 -5.53 9.24
N TYR A 10 -2.34 -6.52 8.38
CA TYR A 10 -1.94 -7.90 8.64
C TYR A 10 -0.42 -8.06 8.74
N SER A 11 0.34 -7.41 7.85
CA SER A 11 1.81 -7.41 7.93
C SER A 11 2.33 -6.81 9.24
N LEU A 12 1.68 -5.76 9.75
CA LEU A 12 2.06 -5.12 11.01
C LEU A 12 1.73 -6.00 12.22
N ILE A 13 0.60 -6.70 12.21
CA ILE A 13 0.21 -7.65 13.25
C ILE A 13 1.21 -8.81 13.33
N GLU A 14 1.64 -9.32 12.17
CA GLU A 14 2.67 -10.34 12.08
C GLU A 14 4.01 -9.83 12.62
N GLY A 15 4.46 -8.66 12.17
CA GLY A 15 5.67 -8.02 12.68
C GLY A 15 5.64 -7.82 14.19
N ARG A 16 4.49 -7.41 14.76
CA ARG A 16 4.30 -7.32 16.22
C ARG A 16 4.46 -8.67 16.89
N SER A 17 3.87 -9.73 16.33
CA SER A 17 3.98 -11.09 16.87
C SER A 17 5.43 -11.58 16.87
N GLN A 18 6.18 -11.29 15.80
CA GLN A 18 7.60 -11.63 15.69
C GLN A 18 8.50 -10.82 16.64
N ILE A 19 8.21 -9.54 16.86
CA ILE A 19 8.94 -8.71 17.84
C ILE A 19 8.71 -9.22 19.26
N LEU A 20 7.47 -9.62 19.58
CA LEU A 20 7.09 -10.10 20.91
C LEU A 20 7.45 -11.57 21.16
N SER A 21 7.67 -12.37 20.11
CA SER A 21 8.04 -13.77 20.28
C SER A 21 9.41 -13.92 20.95
N GLY A 22 10.30 -12.92 20.80
CA GLY A 22 11.63 -12.92 21.39
C GLY A 22 12.55 -14.04 20.88
N THR A 23 12.16 -14.71 19.79
CA THR A 23 12.87 -15.84 19.19
C THR A 23 13.87 -15.43 18.12
N LEU A 24 13.85 -14.16 17.70
CA LEU A 24 14.71 -13.65 16.64
C LEU A 24 16.06 -13.18 17.21
N PRO A 25 17.18 -13.41 16.50
CA PRO A 25 18.47 -12.84 16.84
C PRO A 25 18.45 -11.31 16.75
N LYS A 26 19.42 -10.65 17.39
CA LYS A 26 19.45 -9.18 17.50
C LYS A 26 19.41 -8.47 16.14
N ASP A 27 20.15 -8.98 15.16
CA ASP A 27 20.27 -8.36 13.84
C ASP A 27 18.95 -8.48 13.05
N GLU A 28 18.29 -9.64 13.09
CA GLU A 28 16.97 -9.80 12.47
C GLU A 28 15.90 -8.97 13.19
N LEU A 29 16.01 -8.82 14.51
CA LEU A 29 15.07 -8.01 15.29
C LEU A 29 15.20 -6.51 14.97
N THR A 30 16.42 -5.99 14.78
CA THR A 30 16.62 -4.59 14.40
C THR A 30 16.13 -4.32 12.98
N GLU A 31 16.40 -5.24 12.04
CA GLU A 31 15.89 -5.17 10.68
C GLU A 31 14.35 -5.21 10.66
N LEU A 32 13.74 -6.15 11.38
CA LEU A 32 12.30 -6.27 11.48
C LEU A 32 11.65 -5.02 12.07
N LYS A 33 12.24 -4.45 13.13
CA LYS A 33 11.77 -3.18 13.71
C LYS A 33 11.81 -2.05 12.69
N SER A 34 12.93 -1.90 11.98
CA SER A 34 13.08 -0.90 10.92
C SER A 34 12.02 -1.07 9.83
N LYS A 35 11.78 -2.30 9.39
CA LYS A 35 10.76 -2.63 8.39
C LYS A 35 9.34 -2.29 8.87
N VAL A 36 9.02 -2.62 10.12
CA VAL A 36 7.72 -2.30 10.74
C VAL A 36 7.53 -0.79 10.86
N ILE A 37 8.55 -0.05 11.32
CA ILE A 37 8.53 1.41 11.43
C ILE A 37 8.28 2.03 10.05
N ALA A 38 9.07 1.66 9.04
CA ALA A 38 8.93 2.18 7.69
C ALA A 38 7.54 1.91 7.09
N LYS A 39 6.93 0.77 7.42
CA LYS A 39 5.58 0.41 6.96
C LYS A 39 4.49 1.22 7.66
N ILE A 40 4.68 1.57 8.93
CA ILE A 40 3.80 2.49 9.67
C ILE A 40 3.89 3.90 9.08
N ASP A 41 5.11 4.42 8.88
CA ASP A 41 5.31 5.78 8.38
C ASP A 41 4.76 5.93 6.94
N TYR A 42 4.92 4.87 6.12
CA TYR A 42 4.26 4.77 4.82
C TYR A 42 2.73 4.80 4.94
N GLY A 43 2.17 4.00 5.85
CA GLY A 43 0.73 3.98 6.13
C GLY A 43 0.20 5.35 6.55
N ASN A 44 0.90 6.05 7.45
CA ASN A 44 0.53 7.39 7.87
C ASN A 44 0.53 8.36 6.68
N ARG A 45 1.51 8.28 5.80
CA ARG A 45 1.58 9.14 4.61
C ARG A 45 0.42 8.91 3.64
N ILE A 46 0.09 7.66 3.32
CA ILE A 46 -1.02 7.36 2.37
C ILE A 46 -2.40 7.64 2.97
N LEU A 47 -2.52 7.60 4.31
CA LEU A 47 -3.74 7.91 5.04
C LEU A 47 -3.88 9.41 5.38
N GLY A 48 -2.83 10.21 5.15
CA GLY A 48 -2.82 11.63 5.49
C GLY A 48 -2.72 11.91 7.00
N LEU A 49 -2.07 11.02 7.75
CA LEU A 49 -1.79 11.15 9.18
C LEU A 49 -0.42 11.78 9.44
N ASP A 50 -0.23 12.31 10.64
CA ASP A 50 1.05 12.89 11.07
C ASP A 50 2.18 11.86 11.08
N LEU A 51 3.34 12.29 10.58
CA LEU A 51 4.57 11.51 10.61
C LEU A 51 5.31 11.79 11.92
N VAL A 52 5.75 10.72 12.58
CA VAL A 52 6.55 10.83 13.80
C VAL A 52 8.03 10.87 13.40
N VAL A 53 8.76 11.90 13.84
CA VAL A 53 10.21 11.97 13.62
C VAL A 53 10.90 10.99 14.57
N ARG A 54 11.64 10.05 14.00
CA ARG A 54 12.40 9.04 14.75
C ARG A 54 13.90 9.27 14.60
N ASP A 55 14.64 8.93 15.65
CA ASP A 55 16.10 8.84 15.58
C ASP A 55 16.55 7.60 14.78
N GLU A 56 17.85 7.44 14.56
CA GLU A 56 18.41 6.29 13.83
C GLU A 56 18.20 4.95 14.56
N ASN A 57 17.87 5.02 15.85
CA ASN A 57 17.58 3.86 16.69
C ASN A 57 16.07 3.51 16.67
N GLY A 58 15.24 4.29 15.98
CA GLY A 58 13.79 4.10 15.85
C GLY A 58 12.97 4.65 17.01
N ASN A 59 13.58 5.37 17.96
CA ASN A 59 12.90 6.04 19.06
C ASN A 59 12.28 7.36 18.60
N VAL A 60 11.24 7.81 19.30
CA VAL A 60 10.63 9.12 19.05
C VAL A 60 11.60 10.20 19.47
N GLN A 61 11.87 11.14 18.56
CA GLN A 61 12.76 12.26 18.82
C GLN A 61 12.03 13.30 19.69
N ASP A 62 12.66 13.70 20.79
CA ASP A 62 12.09 14.69 21.72
C ASP A 62 12.26 16.12 21.16
N PRO A 63 11.17 16.88 20.92
CA PRO A 63 11.25 18.24 20.41
C PRO A 63 11.86 19.23 21.42
N ASP A 64 11.84 18.95 22.72
CA ASP A 64 12.40 19.85 23.73
C ASP A 64 13.93 19.73 23.82
N LEU A 65 14.46 18.58 23.41
CA LEU A 65 15.91 18.31 23.35
C LEU A 65 16.50 18.54 21.96
N THR A 66 15.67 18.69 20.94
CA THR A 66 16.08 18.80 19.54
C THR A 66 15.84 20.20 19.02
N SER A 67 16.87 20.82 18.40
CA SER A 67 16.69 22.13 17.77
C SER A 67 15.62 22.09 16.67
N THR A 68 14.83 23.14 16.51
CA THR A 68 13.77 23.24 15.47
C THR A 68 14.32 22.97 14.06
N ILE A 69 15.56 23.38 13.79
CA ILE A 69 16.22 23.16 12.49
C ILE A 69 16.54 21.68 12.30
N SER A 70 17.06 21.01 13.33
CA SER A 70 17.35 19.58 13.27
C SER A 70 16.07 18.76 13.10
N LEU A 71 15.03 19.09 13.87
CA LEU A 71 13.73 18.44 13.79
C LEU A 71 13.12 18.59 12.38
N PHE A 72 13.18 19.79 11.80
CA PHE A 72 12.71 20.04 10.43
C PHE A 72 13.49 19.21 9.40
N LYS A 73 14.82 19.18 9.47
CA LYS A 73 15.64 18.39 8.54
C LYS A 73 15.34 16.90 8.64
N ALA A 74 15.17 16.38 9.85
CA ALA A 74 14.81 14.98 10.07
C ALA A 74 13.41 14.67 9.51
N HIS A 75 12.43 15.53 9.78
CA HIS A 75 11.10 15.42 9.19
C HIS A 75 11.13 15.45 7.66
N GLU A 76 11.91 16.35 7.07
CA GLU A 76 12.06 16.46 5.62
C GLU A 76 12.67 15.20 5.00
N ALA A 77 13.73 14.65 5.61
CA ALA A 77 14.38 13.42 5.17
C ALA A 77 13.42 12.23 5.18
N VAL A 78 12.68 12.05 6.28
CA VAL A 78 11.65 11.00 6.42
C VAL A 78 10.55 11.19 5.37
N SER A 79 10.01 12.41 5.26
CA SER A 79 8.95 12.73 4.30
C SER A 79 9.36 12.47 2.86
N ARG A 80 10.61 12.81 2.50
CA ARG A 80 11.16 12.63 1.14
C ARG A 80 11.32 11.15 0.81
N GLY A 81 11.95 10.37 1.69
CA GLY A 81 12.16 8.94 1.47
C GLY A 81 10.86 8.15 1.37
N ILE A 82 9.83 8.52 2.15
CA ILE A 82 8.50 7.90 2.02
C ILE A 82 7.86 8.26 0.68
N ASN A 83 8.00 9.52 0.22
CA ASN A 83 7.39 9.99 -1.02
C ASN A 83 8.01 9.32 -2.27
N GLU A 84 9.31 9.02 -2.24
CA GLU A 84 10.00 8.25 -3.29
C GLU A 84 9.44 6.83 -3.39
N ARG A 85 9.26 6.14 -2.25
CA ARG A 85 8.69 4.79 -2.21
C ARG A 85 7.22 4.72 -2.68
N ILE A 86 6.44 5.78 -2.41
CA ILE A 86 5.04 5.89 -2.90
C ILE A 86 5.00 6.02 -4.43
N GLN A 87 5.94 6.75 -5.02
CA GLN A 87 6.01 6.92 -6.49
C GLN A 87 6.30 5.57 -7.18
N GLU A 88 7.16 4.74 -6.60
CA GLU A 88 7.49 3.41 -7.15
C GLU A 88 6.27 2.47 -7.17
N GLU A 89 5.40 2.50 -6.15
CA GLU A 89 4.20 1.65 -6.12
C GLU A 89 3.14 2.09 -7.14
N LYS A 90 3.02 3.41 -7.41
CA LYS A 90 2.13 3.96 -8.44
C LYS A 90 2.53 3.62 -9.88
N VAL A 91 3.78 3.20 -10.10
CA VAL A 91 4.32 2.86 -11.45
C VAL A 91 4.10 1.38 -11.80
N SER A 92 3.57 0.56 -10.88
CA SER A 92 3.11 -0.77 -11.26
C SER A 92 1.94 -0.65 -12.25
N PRO A 93 2.06 -1.14 -13.50
CA PRO A 93 0.94 -1.13 -14.42
C PRO A 93 -0.21 -1.98 -13.83
N PRO A 94 -1.48 -1.64 -14.10
CA PRO A 94 -2.59 -2.50 -13.73
C PRO A 94 -2.34 -3.90 -14.31
N PHE A 95 -2.71 -4.92 -13.53
CA PHE A 95 -2.50 -6.34 -13.84
C PHE A 95 -2.73 -6.65 -15.33
N PRO A 96 -1.92 -7.53 -15.95
CA PRO A 96 -2.16 -7.95 -17.33
C PRO A 96 -3.50 -8.70 -17.39
N GLY A 97 -4.58 -8.00 -17.73
CA GLY A 97 -5.93 -8.57 -17.77
C GLY A 97 -7.11 -7.60 -17.63
N GLU A 98 -6.91 -6.32 -17.26
CA GLU A 98 -8.02 -5.36 -17.28
C GLU A 98 -8.27 -4.83 -18.70
N ILE A 99 -9.37 -5.31 -19.30
CA ILE A 99 -9.93 -4.74 -20.54
C ILE A 99 -10.45 -3.33 -20.18
N PRO A 100 -10.02 -2.26 -20.88
CA PRO A 100 -10.52 -0.92 -20.61
C PRO A 100 -12.04 -0.88 -20.80
N ALA A 101 -12.73 -0.26 -19.84
CA ALA A 101 -14.19 -0.21 -19.73
C ALA A 101 -14.91 0.49 -20.91
N ASP A 102 -14.15 1.05 -21.86
CA ASP A 102 -14.68 1.82 -22.99
C ASP A 102 -15.17 0.96 -24.19
N ILE A 103 -15.00 -0.37 -24.15
CA ILE A 103 -15.33 -1.23 -25.31
C ILE A 103 -16.77 -1.79 -25.27
N SER A 104 -17.51 -1.67 -24.15
CA SER A 104 -18.81 -2.36 -24.00
C SER A 104 -20.04 -1.64 -24.60
N CYS A 105 -19.87 -0.48 -25.27
CA CYS A 105 -21.01 0.28 -25.78
C CYS A 105 -20.91 0.65 -27.26
N GLN A 106 -20.41 -0.24 -28.12
CA GLN A 106 -20.70 -0.15 -29.56
C GLN A 106 -20.92 -1.55 -30.16
N ALA A 107 -22.20 -1.89 -30.36
CA ALA A 107 -22.75 -2.68 -31.47
C ALA A 107 -23.87 -3.63 -31.00
N PHE A 108 -25.11 -3.13 -30.96
CA PHE A 108 -26.27 -3.97 -31.27
C PHE A 108 -26.60 -3.77 -32.76
N PRO A 109 -26.32 -4.73 -33.65
CA PRO A 109 -26.99 -4.74 -34.94
C PRO A 109 -28.42 -5.27 -34.74
N LYS A 110 -29.41 -4.42 -35.03
CA LYS A 110 -30.79 -4.85 -35.29
C LYS A 110 -30.78 -5.80 -36.48
N ALA A 111 -31.22 -7.04 -36.29
CA ALA A 111 -31.58 -7.93 -37.38
C ALA A 111 -32.93 -8.58 -37.07
N GLY A 112 -33.98 -8.09 -37.74
CA GLY A 112 -35.18 -8.89 -37.98
C GLY A 112 -34.95 -9.77 -39.20
N ALA A 113 -35.37 -11.03 -39.13
CA ALA A 113 -35.83 -11.83 -40.27
C ALA A 113 -36.40 -13.18 -39.78
N SER A 114 -37.71 -13.34 -40.02
CA SER A 114 -38.45 -14.56 -40.36
C SER A 114 -37.98 -15.94 -39.87
N LEU A 115 -38.81 -16.54 -39.02
CA LEU A 115 -38.96 -18.00 -38.86
C LEU A 115 -39.47 -18.64 -40.17
N PRO A 116 -39.17 -19.92 -40.40
CA PRO A 116 -40.23 -20.82 -40.84
C PRO A 116 -40.44 -21.99 -39.87
N ALA A 117 -41.72 -22.27 -39.65
CA ALA A 117 -42.23 -23.45 -38.97
C ALA A 117 -42.24 -24.68 -39.91
N SER A 118 -41.95 -25.86 -39.36
CA SER A 118 -42.68 -27.12 -39.61
C SER A 118 -41.99 -28.28 -38.86
N VAL A 119 -42.59 -28.86 -37.81
CA VAL A 119 -43.31 -30.17 -37.76
C VAL A 119 -42.49 -31.31 -38.40
N THR A 120 -42.12 -32.44 -37.76
CA THR A 120 -42.99 -33.51 -37.22
C THR A 120 -42.17 -34.61 -36.50
N SER A 121 -42.77 -35.24 -35.46
CA SER A 121 -42.62 -36.61 -34.88
C SER A 121 -41.75 -37.64 -35.65
N PHE A 122 -40.97 -38.54 -35.05
CA PHE A 122 -41.23 -39.50 -33.95
C PHE A 122 -39.93 -39.82 -33.20
#